data_AF-A0A661PEM5-F1
#
_entry.id   AF-A0A661PEM5-F1
#
_cell.length_a   1.000
_cell.length_b   1.000
_cell.length_c   1.000
_cell.angle_alpha   90.00
_cell.angle_beta   90.00
_cell.angle_gamma   90.00
#
_symmetry.space_group_name_H-M   'P 1'
#
loop_
_entity.id
_entity.type
_entity.pdbx_description
1 polymer ?
#
loop_
_entity_poly.entity_id
_entity_poly.type
_entity_poly.pdbx_seq_one_letter_code
_entity_poly.pdbx_strand_id
1 'polypeptide(L)'
;MKANKRTRPALLATSVSIGWLLLLGACEDGATGPQVPTHPTATPMGQPYVPKPGTGGPQYGVADPMPEGAGAKQMNAQAAAFYNQGMAAFAQGELKQAQAFFKQAAGADSEAFQAFYSLGVVQERLGSSGAATSYKKAFTIIPKYERAMVAYGLFLAKTGKLSKADSFLTGKRGKFPKSAKLVAALAEVKSLQKDTASAQNLAQEALKLDPSHAPAMMTIARDHFRNRRLDLALYALKAVLDGFGPDNPARDKENAEGHLLRAHIWYEQDKRGIAMNAYKKALELRPDLVVPRLRLATRLLESGGADEALPMLRTALKYDADNLNAHLSLGDAYRLTGQYSAAKQEFEWVKTRDSSLAEVHYNLGLIYMFAPQLPGMKKRQQVKAAIAAFTKYKDMKGKAAEESDVDDLLAQAKLKKDELDALEAANKPKPVPVADADAGAQS
;
A
#
# COMPACT_ATOMS: atom_id res chain seq x y z
N MET A 1 -5.91 -46.35 -59.30
CA MET A 1 -6.98 -45.95 -60.24
C MET A 1 -7.16 -44.44 -60.15
N LYS A 2 -7.00 -43.76 -61.31
CA LYS A 2 -7.40 -42.39 -61.76
C LYS A 2 -7.69 -41.32 -60.67
N ALA A 3 -6.86 -40.27 -60.50
CA ALA A 3 -6.74 -39.01 -61.27
C ALA A 3 -8.04 -38.15 -61.23
N ASN A 4 -8.05 -36.89 -60.75
CA ASN A 4 -7.52 -35.67 -61.39
C ASN A 4 -7.52 -34.49 -60.36
N LYS A 5 -6.40 -33.81 -60.06
CA LYS A 5 -5.79 -32.60 -60.69
C LYS A 5 -6.65 -31.31 -60.58
N ARG A 6 -6.22 -30.34 -59.76
CA ARG A 6 -5.44 -29.10 -60.05
C ARG A 6 -6.38 -27.95 -60.52
N THR A 7 -6.29 -26.69 -60.08
CA THR A 7 -5.15 -25.74 -60.08
C THR A 7 -5.44 -24.49 -59.22
N ARG A 8 -4.40 -23.92 -58.59
CA ARG A 8 -4.26 -22.52 -58.10
C ARG A 8 -3.88 -21.58 -59.30
N PRO A 9 -4.00 -20.22 -59.25
CA PRO A 9 -3.05 -19.34 -58.52
C PRO A 9 -3.62 -18.02 -57.95
N ALA A 10 -2.76 -17.35 -57.17
CA ALA A 10 -2.90 -16.04 -56.55
C ALA A 10 -2.70 -14.87 -57.54
N LEU A 11 -3.18 -13.66 -57.21
CA LEU A 11 -2.46 -12.40 -57.40
C LEU A 11 -3.17 -11.19 -56.76
N LEU A 12 -2.33 -10.24 -56.33
CA LEU A 12 -2.63 -8.95 -55.72
C LEU A 12 -3.23 -7.93 -56.69
N ALA A 13 -3.80 -6.87 -56.11
CA ALA A 13 -3.57 -5.45 -56.42
C ALA A 13 -4.77 -4.60 -56.90
N THR A 14 -4.79 -3.36 -56.38
CA THR A 14 -5.26 -2.08 -56.98
C THR A 14 -6.76 -1.92 -57.26
N SER A 15 -7.50 -1.12 -56.48
CA SER A 15 -7.65 0.36 -56.47
C SER A 15 -8.68 0.92 -57.47
N VAL A 16 -9.42 1.94 -57.00
CA VAL A 16 -10.35 2.87 -57.70
C VAL A 16 -11.66 2.21 -58.19
N SER A 17 -12.87 2.75 -58.09
CA SER A 17 -13.49 4.07 -57.86
C SER A 17 -14.87 3.79 -57.22
N ILE A 18 -15.68 4.69 -56.65
CA ILE A 18 -16.44 5.79 -57.25
C ILE A 18 -17.14 6.48 -56.07
N GLY A 19 -17.03 7.80 -55.96
CA GLY A 19 -17.81 8.59 -55.01
C GLY A 19 -19.27 8.70 -55.44
N TRP A 20 -20.19 8.61 -54.47
CA TRP A 20 -21.52 9.19 -54.59
C TRP A 20 -21.80 10.03 -53.35
N LEU A 21 -21.99 11.32 -53.63
CA LEU A 21 -22.40 12.38 -52.74
C LEU A 21 -23.93 12.26 -52.58
N LEU A 22 -24.45 12.09 -51.36
CA LEU A 22 -25.83 12.44 -51.04
C LEU A 22 -25.90 12.98 -49.60
N LEU A 23 -26.18 14.28 -49.52
CA LEU A 23 -26.57 15.02 -48.33
C LEU A 23 -27.97 14.61 -47.88
N LEU A 24 -28.17 14.42 -46.57
CA LEU A 24 -29.14 15.13 -45.70
C LEU A 24 -29.56 14.26 -44.50
N GLY A 25 -29.41 14.85 -43.31
CA GLY A 25 -30.45 14.78 -42.28
C GLY A 25 -30.34 13.67 -41.24
N ALA A 26 -29.53 13.90 -40.21
CA ALA A 26 -29.92 13.59 -38.83
C ALA A 26 -29.15 14.49 -37.87
N CYS A 27 -29.86 15.46 -37.27
CA CYS A 27 -29.43 16.09 -36.03
C CYS A 27 -29.31 14.99 -34.97
N GLU A 28 -28.09 14.70 -34.51
CA GLU A 28 -27.88 14.22 -33.15
C GLU A 28 -27.16 15.33 -32.39
N ASP A 29 -27.95 16.08 -31.62
CA ASP A 29 -27.48 16.85 -30.49
C ASP A 29 -26.90 15.86 -29.45
N GLY A 30 -25.62 15.56 -29.61
CA GLY A 30 -24.81 14.81 -28.67
C GLY A 30 -23.62 15.64 -28.24
N ALA A 31 -23.85 16.78 -27.60
CA ALA A 31 -22.80 17.45 -26.84
C ALA A 31 -22.31 16.47 -25.78
N THR A 32 -21.21 15.77 -26.04
CA THR A 32 -20.52 14.97 -25.03
C THR A 32 -20.02 15.93 -23.98
N GLY A 33 -20.81 16.11 -22.91
CA GLY A 33 -20.37 16.85 -21.74
C GLY A 33 -19.04 16.30 -21.22
N PRO A 34 -18.26 17.11 -20.50
CA PRO A 34 -16.92 16.74 -20.07
C PRO A 34 -16.97 15.44 -19.25
N GLN A 35 -16.24 14.42 -19.71
CA GLN A 35 -16.16 13.15 -18.99
C GLN A 35 -15.23 13.29 -17.79
N VAL A 36 -15.74 12.92 -16.62
CA VAL A 36 -14.92 12.75 -15.42
C VAL A 36 -13.87 11.68 -15.74
N PRO A 37 -12.58 11.85 -15.37
CA PRO A 37 -11.62 10.77 -15.45
C PRO A 37 -12.17 9.52 -14.76
N THR A 38 -12.47 8.51 -15.57
CA THR A 38 -13.16 7.27 -15.16
C THR A 38 -12.22 6.31 -14.46
N HIS A 39 -10.92 6.55 -14.55
CA HIS A 39 -9.88 5.79 -13.88
C HIS A 39 -9.14 6.68 -12.88
N PRO A 40 -8.65 6.11 -11.76
CA PRO A 40 -7.66 6.80 -10.95
C PRO A 40 -6.46 7.15 -11.83
N THR A 41 -5.85 8.31 -11.61
CA THR A 41 -4.49 8.51 -12.10
C THR A 41 -3.63 7.45 -11.42
N ALA A 42 -3.00 6.59 -12.23
CA ALA A 42 -2.16 5.51 -11.72
C ALA A 42 -1.09 6.13 -10.83
N THR A 43 -1.32 6.13 -9.52
CA THR A 43 -0.35 6.65 -8.57
C THR A 43 0.81 5.67 -8.64
N PRO A 44 1.99 6.07 -9.16
CA PRO A 44 3.16 5.26 -8.91
C PRO A 44 3.30 5.29 -7.40
N MET A 45 3.01 4.18 -6.71
CA MET A 45 3.18 4.14 -5.25
C MET A 45 4.60 4.63 -4.96
N GLY A 46 4.70 5.86 -4.43
CA GLY A 46 5.86 6.75 -4.55
C GLY A 46 7.06 6.34 -3.69
N GLN A 47 7.07 5.10 -3.24
CA GLN A 47 8.17 4.50 -2.51
C GLN A 47 8.43 3.14 -3.15
N PRO A 48 9.67 2.86 -3.61
CA PRO A 48 10.10 1.51 -3.90
C PRO A 48 9.69 0.62 -2.73
N TYR A 49 9.08 -0.54 -2.99
CA TYR A 49 8.78 -1.47 -1.92
C TYR A 49 10.10 -1.80 -1.22
N VAL A 50 10.24 -1.40 0.03
CA VAL A 50 11.38 -1.81 0.85
C VAL A 50 10.96 -3.09 1.57
N PRO A 51 11.55 -4.24 1.26
CA PRO A 51 11.23 -5.47 1.95
C PRO A 51 11.49 -5.26 3.45
N LYS A 52 10.43 -5.37 4.26
CA LYS A 52 10.56 -5.21 5.71
C LYS A 52 11.37 -6.39 6.26
N PRO A 53 12.24 -6.16 7.26
CA PRO A 53 12.91 -7.25 7.97
C PRO A 53 11.90 -8.27 8.46
N GLY A 54 12.27 -9.55 8.43
CA GLY A 54 11.36 -10.69 8.63
C GLY A 54 10.36 -10.48 9.75
N THR A 55 9.13 -10.09 9.39
CA THR A 55 8.00 -10.04 10.32
C THR A 55 7.34 -11.41 10.49
N GLY A 56 7.98 -12.46 9.96
CA GLY A 56 7.56 -13.86 9.99
C GLY A 56 7.62 -14.47 11.38
N GLY A 57 7.08 -13.79 12.39
CA GLY A 57 6.42 -14.53 13.45
C GLY A 57 5.25 -15.30 12.82
N PRO A 58 5.00 -16.56 13.23
CA PRO A 58 3.82 -17.30 12.80
C PRO A 58 2.57 -16.45 12.85
N GLN A 59 1.81 -16.62 11.77
CA GLN A 59 0.43 -16.24 11.56
C GLN A 59 -0.33 -16.10 12.89
N TYR A 60 -1.01 -14.96 13.05
CA TYR A 60 -2.11 -14.80 14.00
C TYR A 60 -1.92 -15.45 15.39
N GLY A 61 -0.75 -15.27 15.98
CA GLY A 61 -0.51 -15.44 17.40
C GLY A 61 -0.45 -16.84 18.01
N VAL A 62 0.31 -16.87 19.11
CA VAL A 62 -0.09 -17.34 20.45
C VAL A 62 -0.33 -18.80 20.77
N ALA A 63 0.13 -19.72 19.95
CA ALA A 63 0.62 -20.98 20.49
C ALA A 63 2.00 -21.24 19.92
N ASP A 64 2.99 -20.45 20.34
CA ASP A 64 4.34 -20.98 20.24
C ASP A 64 4.41 -22.16 21.20
N PRO A 65 4.80 -23.36 20.72
CA PRO A 65 5.16 -24.41 21.65
C PRO A 65 6.18 -23.84 22.62
N MET A 66 5.96 -24.13 23.91
CA MET A 66 6.85 -23.69 24.98
C MET A 66 8.29 -23.97 24.55
N PRO A 67 9.21 -22.98 24.59
CA PRO A 67 10.59 -23.24 24.22
C PRO A 67 11.10 -24.42 25.03
N GLU A 68 11.55 -25.48 24.35
CA GLU A 68 11.93 -26.74 24.99
C GLU A 68 12.95 -26.51 26.10
N GLY A 69 12.71 -27.10 27.27
CA GLY A 69 13.61 -27.02 28.42
C GLY A 69 13.78 -25.61 29.02
N ALA A 70 12.84 -24.69 28.78
CA ALA A 70 12.93 -23.30 29.24
C ALA A 70 12.57 -23.06 30.72
N GLY A 71 12.04 -24.06 31.44
CA GLY A 71 11.56 -23.87 32.82
C GLY A 71 10.44 -22.83 32.97
N ALA A 72 9.81 -22.46 31.85
CA ALA A 72 8.78 -21.43 31.78
C ALA A 72 7.53 -21.92 32.54
N LYS A 73 7.00 -21.10 33.44
CA LYS A 73 5.69 -21.34 34.04
C LYS A 73 4.60 -20.95 33.06
N GLN A 74 3.48 -21.68 33.09
CA GLN A 74 2.28 -21.27 32.39
C GLN A 74 1.75 -19.97 33.00
N MET A 75 1.27 -19.04 32.16
CA MET A 75 0.65 -17.83 32.67
C MET A 75 -0.57 -18.16 33.52
N ASN A 76 -0.82 -17.37 34.57
CA ASN A 76 -1.99 -17.59 35.42
C ASN A 76 -3.32 -17.41 34.66
N ALA A 77 -4.42 -17.93 35.22
CA ALA A 77 -5.72 -17.97 34.55
C ALA A 77 -6.23 -16.58 34.14
N GLN A 78 -5.99 -15.55 34.97
CA GLN A 78 -6.40 -14.19 34.67
C GLN A 78 -5.62 -13.61 33.49
N ALA A 79 -4.30 -13.79 33.46
CA ALA A 79 -3.45 -13.39 32.35
C ALA A 79 -3.81 -14.14 31.07
N ALA A 80 -4.11 -15.44 31.16
CA ALA A 80 -4.56 -16.25 30.03
C ALA A 80 -5.86 -15.71 29.41
N ALA A 81 -6.83 -15.33 30.24
CA ALA A 81 -8.09 -14.76 29.77
C ALA A 81 -7.86 -13.46 28.97
N PHE A 82 -7.10 -12.50 29.54
CA PHE A 82 -6.76 -11.26 28.83
C PHE A 82 -5.94 -11.52 27.56
N TYR A 83 -5.00 -12.45 27.60
CA TYR A 83 -4.18 -12.78 26.44
C TYR A 83 -5.04 -13.37 25.29
N ASN A 84 -6.00 -14.24 25.60
CA ASN A 84 -6.93 -14.78 24.61
C ASN A 84 -7.83 -13.69 24.00
N GLN A 85 -8.30 -12.73 24.81
CA GLN A 85 -9.04 -11.56 24.31
C GLN A 85 -8.18 -10.68 23.39
N GLY A 86 -6.92 -10.45 23.78
CA GLY A 86 -5.95 -9.72 22.95
C GLY A 86 -5.72 -10.40 21.61
N MET A 87 -5.78 -11.72 21.59
CA MET A 87 -5.63 -12.51 20.37
C MET A 87 -6.83 -12.47 19.46
N ALA A 88 -8.04 -12.54 20.01
CA ALA A 88 -9.26 -12.32 19.25
C ALA A 88 -9.27 -10.91 18.62
N ALA A 89 -8.94 -9.87 19.40
CA ALA A 89 -8.86 -8.50 18.91
C ALA A 89 -7.79 -8.33 17.82
N PHE A 90 -6.62 -8.96 17.99
CA PHE A 90 -5.56 -8.93 16.99
C PHE A 90 -5.97 -9.60 15.68
N ALA A 91 -6.65 -10.74 15.74
CA ALA A 91 -7.16 -11.44 14.56
C ALA A 91 -8.20 -10.61 13.78
N GLN A 92 -8.97 -9.77 14.49
CA GLN A 92 -9.94 -8.85 13.89
C GLN A 92 -9.30 -7.56 13.35
N GLY A 93 -7.99 -7.35 13.55
CA GLY A 93 -7.28 -6.13 13.16
C GLY A 93 -7.47 -4.96 14.12
N GLU A 94 -8.08 -5.19 15.28
CA GLU A 94 -8.34 -4.16 16.30
C GLU A 94 -7.07 -3.95 17.17
N LEU A 95 -6.01 -3.43 16.54
CA LEU A 95 -4.66 -3.39 17.12
C LEU A 95 -4.58 -2.63 18.46
N LYS A 96 -5.32 -1.53 18.61
CA LYS A 96 -5.37 -0.76 19.88
C LYS A 96 -6.01 -1.57 21.01
N GLN A 97 -7.07 -2.32 20.70
CA GLN A 97 -7.74 -3.18 21.66
C GLN A 97 -6.86 -4.38 22.03
N ALA A 98 -6.21 -5.00 21.04
CA ALA A 98 -5.22 -6.05 21.25
C ALA A 98 -4.08 -5.59 22.18
N GLN A 99 -3.57 -4.37 21.97
CA GLN A 99 -2.54 -3.78 22.82
C GLN A 99 -3.01 -3.66 24.27
N ALA A 100 -4.25 -3.20 24.50
CA ALA A 100 -4.82 -3.04 25.83
C ALA A 100 -4.92 -4.39 26.56
N PHE A 101 -5.45 -5.41 25.89
CA PHE A 101 -5.57 -6.75 26.45
C PHE A 101 -4.21 -7.41 26.72
N PHE A 102 -3.24 -7.30 25.81
CA PHE A 102 -1.89 -7.83 26.08
C PHE A 102 -1.19 -7.11 27.24
N LYS A 103 -1.45 -5.80 27.40
CA LYS A 103 -0.96 -5.04 28.55
C LYS A 103 -1.62 -5.51 29.85
N GLN A 104 -2.92 -5.81 29.84
CA GLN A 104 -3.62 -6.39 31.00
C GLN A 104 -3.09 -7.79 31.34
N ALA A 105 -2.86 -8.65 30.34
CA ALA A 105 -2.27 -9.96 30.54
C ALA A 105 -0.87 -9.88 31.18
N ALA A 106 -0.01 -9.00 30.65
CA ALA A 106 1.33 -8.75 31.19
C ALA A 106 1.33 -8.10 32.59
N GLY A 107 0.24 -7.43 32.97
CA GLY A 107 0.04 -6.86 34.30
C GLY A 107 -0.52 -7.88 35.31
N ALA A 108 -1.39 -8.79 34.85
CA ALA A 108 -1.95 -9.86 35.67
C ALA A 108 -0.91 -10.95 36.00
N ASP A 109 0.11 -11.13 35.15
CA ASP A 109 1.20 -12.05 35.39
C ASP A 109 2.54 -11.50 34.86
N SER A 110 3.45 -11.23 35.78
CA SER A 110 4.78 -10.69 35.45
C SER A 110 5.72 -11.72 34.79
N GLU A 111 5.38 -13.01 34.82
CA GLU A 111 6.12 -14.12 34.17
C GLU A 111 5.48 -14.53 32.82
N ALA A 112 4.40 -13.88 32.36
CA ALA A 112 3.74 -14.18 31.09
C ALA A 112 4.55 -13.69 29.86
N PHE A 113 5.66 -14.37 29.54
CA PHE A 113 6.55 -13.99 28.44
C PHE A 113 5.85 -13.90 27.08
N GLN A 114 4.81 -14.73 26.83
CA GLN A 114 4.04 -14.66 25.60
C GLN A 114 3.26 -13.35 25.49
N ALA A 115 2.68 -12.86 26.59
CA ALA A 115 1.98 -11.58 26.62
C ALA A 115 2.93 -10.41 26.31
N PHE A 116 4.14 -10.42 26.88
CA PHE A 116 5.16 -9.43 26.57
C PHE A 116 5.61 -9.48 25.11
N TYR A 117 5.78 -10.68 24.54
CA TYR A 117 6.12 -10.83 23.14
C TYR A 117 5.01 -10.30 22.22
N SER A 118 3.77 -10.74 22.41
CA SER A 118 2.62 -10.28 21.63
C SER A 118 2.38 -8.78 21.78
N LEU A 119 2.56 -8.23 22.99
CA LEU A 119 2.53 -6.78 23.22
C LEU A 119 3.59 -6.06 22.39
N GLY A 120 4.82 -6.60 22.33
CA GLY A 120 5.89 -6.06 21.48
C GLY A 120 5.53 -6.06 20.00
N VAL A 121 4.93 -7.14 19.49
CA VAL A 121 4.47 -7.26 18.09
C VAL A 121 3.41 -6.21 17.76
N VAL A 122 2.40 -6.05 18.62
CA VAL A 122 1.34 -5.06 18.41
C VAL A 122 1.87 -3.64 18.52
N GLN A 123 2.72 -3.37 19.51
CA GLN A 123 3.38 -2.06 19.65
C GLN A 123 4.21 -1.71 18.43
N GLU A 124 4.96 -2.67 17.86
CA GLU A 124 5.73 -2.45 16.65
C GLU A 124 4.83 -2.09 15.45
N ARG A 125 3.68 -2.77 15.31
CA ARG A 125 2.71 -2.48 14.23
C ARG A 125 2.07 -1.10 14.38
N LEU A 126 1.82 -0.69 15.61
CA LEU A 126 1.32 0.64 15.96
C LEU A 126 2.40 1.73 15.94
N GLY A 127 3.65 1.41 15.59
CA GLY A 127 4.75 2.38 15.61
C GLY A 127 5.16 2.84 17.02
N SER A 128 4.74 2.14 18.07
CA SER A 128 5.03 2.49 19.46
C SER A 128 6.48 2.17 19.84
N SER A 129 7.14 3.11 20.51
CA SER A 129 8.50 2.97 21.03
C SER A 129 8.62 1.89 22.13
N GLY A 130 7.50 1.46 22.73
CA GLY A 130 7.47 0.44 23.78
C GLY A 130 7.85 -0.98 23.33
N ALA A 131 7.83 -1.27 22.02
CA ALA A 131 8.02 -2.62 21.50
C ALA A 131 9.35 -3.27 21.93
N ALA A 132 10.44 -2.50 21.91
CA ALA A 132 11.75 -2.97 22.34
C ALA A 132 11.76 -3.43 23.81
N THR A 133 11.06 -2.71 24.70
CA THR A 133 10.96 -3.06 26.12
C THR A 133 10.19 -4.34 26.31
N SER A 134 9.07 -4.50 25.59
CA SER A 134 8.22 -5.70 25.66
C SER A 134 8.95 -6.94 25.14
N TYR A 135 9.62 -6.85 23.99
CA TYR A 135 10.47 -7.96 23.50
C TYR A 135 11.60 -8.29 24.48
N LYS A 136 12.26 -7.28 25.06
CA LYS A 136 13.31 -7.49 26.06
C LYS A 136 12.79 -8.23 27.27
N LYS A 137 11.63 -7.84 27.80
CA LYS A 137 11.03 -8.52 28.95
C LYS A 137 10.74 -10.00 28.65
N ALA A 138 10.25 -10.33 27.46
CA ALA A 138 9.98 -11.72 27.06
C ALA A 138 11.24 -12.60 27.12
N PHE A 139 12.37 -12.17 26.54
CA PHE A 139 13.62 -12.94 26.60
C PHE A 139 14.43 -12.73 27.90
N THR A 140 14.02 -11.83 28.79
CA THR A 140 14.52 -11.76 30.16
C THR A 140 13.85 -12.81 31.03
N ILE A 141 12.54 -13.00 30.89
CA ILE A 141 11.80 -14.06 31.59
C ILE A 141 12.27 -15.43 31.10
N ILE A 142 12.35 -15.61 29.78
CA ILE A 142 12.84 -16.84 29.16
C ILE A 142 14.16 -16.58 28.40
N PRO A 143 15.33 -16.81 29.02
CA PRO A 143 16.63 -16.51 28.42
C PRO A 143 16.95 -17.25 27.12
N LYS A 144 16.23 -18.32 26.78
CA LYS A 144 16.36 -19.09 25.53
C LYS A 144 15.28 -18.76 24.49
N TYR A 145 14.45 -17.74 24.72
CA TYR A 145 13.38 -17.38 23.78
C TYR A 145 13.92 -16.60 22.58
N GLU A 146 14.56 -17.33 21.66
CA GLU A 146 15.24 -16.79 20.48
C GLU A 146 14.30 -15.95 19.61
N ARG A 147 13.01 -16.30 19.54
CA ARG A 147 12.01 -15.54 18.78
C ARG A 147 11.91 -14.08 19.25
N ALA A 148 11.89 -13.84 20.55
CA ALA A 148 11.89 -12.48 21.09
C ALA A 148 13.24 -11.77 20.89
N MET A 149 14.35 -12.50 20.91
CA MET A 149 15.66 -11.91 20.60
C MET A 149 15.76 -11.47 19.15
N VAL A 150 15.33 -12.33 18.21
CA VAL A 150 15.25 -11.99 16.78
C VAL A 150 14.34 -10.79 16.58
N ALA A 151 13.13 -10.80 17.15
CA ALA A 151 12.20 -9.68 17.04
C ALA A 151 12.79 -8.37 17.59
N TYR A 152 13.47 -8.41 18.73
CA TYR A 152 14.17 -7.25 19.29
C TYR A 152 15.29 -6.73 18.38
N GLY A 153 16.16 -7.62 17.88
CA GLY A 153 17.26 -7.25 16.98
C GLY A 153 16.74 -6.62 15.69
N LEU A 154 15.74 -7.24 15.05
CA LEU A 154 15.13 -6.71 13.83
C LEU A 154 14.33 -5.42 14.07
N PHE A 155 13.68 -5.27 15.23
CA PHE A 155 13.02 -4.02 15.61
C PHE A 155 14.01 -2.88 15.78
N LEU A 156 15.17 -3.12 16.43
CA LEU A 156 16.25 -2.14 16.50
C LEU A 156 16.70 -1.72 15.10
N ALA A 157 16.91 -2.68 14.20
CA ALA A 157 17.34 -2.43 12.84
C ALA A 157 16.30 -1.59 12.06
N LYS A 158 15.01 -1.96 12.13
CA LYS A 158 13.88 -1.26 11.51
C LYS A 158 13.71 0.17 12.02
N THR A 159 14.03 0.42 13.29
CA THR A 159 13.98 1.76 13.90
C THR A 159 15.27 2.56 13.75
N GLY A 160 16.12 2.18 12.78
CA GLY A 160 17.36 2.89 12.42
C GLY A 160 18.55 2.61 13.34
N LYS A 161 18.39 1.78 14.38
CA LYS A 161 19.45 1.46 15.35
C LYS A 161 20.29 0.27 14.89
N LEU A 162 20.78 0.31 13.66
CA LEU A 162 21.47 -0.80 12.99
C LEU A 162 22.71 -1.29 13.75
N SER A 163 23.55 -0.38 14.27
CA SER A 163 24.74 -0.75 15.05
C SER A 163 24.39 -1.46 16.37
N LYS A 164 23.32 -1.02 17.05
CA LYS A 164 22.84 -1.68 18.28
C LYS A 164 22.26 -3.07 17.98
N ALA A 165 21.52 -3.20 16.88
CA ALA A 165 20.99 -4.49 16.41
C ALA A 165 22.12 -5.49 16.13
N ASP A 166 23.16 -5.04 15.42
CA ASP A 166 24.34 -5.83 15.07
C ASP A 166 25.10 -6.31 16.31
N SER A 167 25.45 -5.39 17.21
CA SER A 167 26.14 -5.72 18.47
C SER A 167 25.33 -6.70 19.31
N PHE A 168 24.01 -6.47 19.44
CA PHE A 168 23.12 -7.35 20.18
C PHE A 168 23.09 -8.76 19.59
N LEU A 169 22.86 -8.90 18.28
CA LEU A 169 22.75 -10.21 17.63
C LEU A 169 24.10 -10.93 17.56
N THR A 170 25.22 -10.21 17.41
CA THR A 170 26.57 -10.77 17.52
C THR A 170 26.81 -11.36 18.92
N GLY A 171 26.45 -10.62 19.97
CA GLY A 171 26.55 -11.13 21.34
C GLY A 171 25.64 -12.33 21.61
N LYS A 172 24.43 -12.37 21.01
CA LYS A 172 23.53 -13.54 21.11
C LYS A 172 24.08 -14.74 20.34
N ARG A 173 24.59 -14.56 19.12
CA ARG A 173 25.24 -15.62 18.34
C ARG A 173 26.39 -16.27 19.12
N GLY A 174 27.23 -15.49 19.81
CA GLY A 174 28.30 -16.04 20.64
C GLY A 174 27.82 -16.94 21.78
N LYS A 175 26.64 -16.65 22.35
CA LYS A 175 26.02 -17.47 23.41
C LYS A 175 25.22 -18.66 22.88
N PHE A 176 24.76 -18.59 21.64
CA PHE A 176 23.94 -19.59 20.97
C PHE A 176 24.57 -19.98 19.61
N PRO A 177 25.76 -20.60 19.59
CA PRO A 177 26.55 -20.79 18.37
C PRO A 177 25.92 -21.73 17.33
N LYS A 178 24.90 -22.51 17.72
CA LYS A 178 24.15 -23.41 16.83
C LYS A 178 22.78 -22.85 16.39
N SER A 179 22.47 -21.59 16.71
CA SER A 179 21.17 -21.00 16.37
C SER A 179 21.17 -20.42 14.95
N ALA A 180 20.60 -21.17 14.00
CA ALA A 180 20.34 -20.66 12.65
C ALA A 180 19.47 -19.39 12.66
N LYS A 181 18.50 -19.30 13.59
CA LYS A 181 17.59 -18.15 13.75
C LYS A 181 18.33 -16.85 14.05
N LEU A 182 19.26 -16.89 15.01
CA LEU A 182 20.03 -15.71 15.41
C LEU A 182 21.05 -15.30 14.33
N VAL A 183 21.68 -16.28 13.67
CA VAL A 183 22.61 -16.04 12.56
C VAL A 183 21.87 -15.41 11.36
N ALA A 184 20.69 -15.93 10.98
CA ALA A 184 19.87 -15.39 9.90
C ALA A 184 19.35 -13.97 10.21
N ALA A 185 19.02 -13.69 11.48
CA ALA A 185 18.66 -12.34 11.91
C ALA A 185 19.84 -11.36 11.79
N LEU A 186 21.06 -11.79 12.15
CA LEU A 186 22.26 -10.97 11.98
C LEU A 186 22.54 -10.70 10.50
N ALA A 187 22.37 -11.71 9.64
CA ALA A 187 22.46 -11.57 8.18
C ALA A 187 21.50 -10.49 7.65
N GLU A 188 20.26 -10.45 8.15
CA GLU A 188 19.28 -9.42 7.76
C GLU A 188 19.73 -8.03 8.20
N VAL A 189 20.31 -7.88 9.40
CA VAL A 189 20.87 -6.62 9.87
C VAL A 189 22.04 -6.17 8.99
N LYS A 190 22.94 -7.08 8.60
CA LYS A 190 24.02 -6.78 7.65
C LYS A 190 23.50 -6.34 6.29
N SER A 191 22.47 -7.00 5.77
CA SER A 191 21.82 -6.60 4.51
C SER A 191 21.25 -5.18 4.60
N LEU A 192 20.59 -4.83 5.72
CA LEU A 192 20.08 -3.47 5.95
C LEU A 192 21.21 -2.42 6.09
N GLN A 193 22.38 -2.82 6.59
CA GLN A 193 23.59 -1.99 6.61
C GLN A 193 24.24 -1.84 5.22
N LYS A 194 23.69 -2.50 4.19
CA LYS A 194 24.28 -2.64 2.84
C LYS A 194 25.60 -3.42 2.81
N ASP A 195 25.95 -4.11 3.91
CA ASP A 195 27.06 -5.07 3.96
C ASP A 195 26.60 -6.41 3.35
N THR A 196 26.51 -6.39 2.03
CA THR A 196 26.04 -7.52 1.21
C THR A 196 26.93 -8.76 1.41
N ALA A 197 28.24 -8.57 1.55
CA ALA A 197 29.18 -9.69 1.69
C ALA A 197 28.94 -10.44 3.01
N SER A 198 28.87 -9.72 4.14
CA SER A 198 28.57 -10.35 5.43
C SER A 198 27.16 -10.92 5.47
N ALA A 199 26.17 -10.25 4.88
CA ALA A 199 24.79 -10.74 4.83
C ALA A 199 24.69 -12.11 4.15
N GLN A 200 25.30 -12.26 2.98
CA GLN A 200 25.27 -13.51 2.22
C GLN A 200 26.05 -14.63 2.96
N ASN A 201 27.23 -14.33 3.50
CA ASN A 201 28.03 -15.30 4.24
C ASN A 201 27.30 -15.82 5.49
N LEU A 202 26.68 -14.93 6.26
CA LEU A 202 25.91 -15.30 7.45
C LEU A 202 24.63 -16.06 7.09
N ALA A 203 23.93 -15.68 6.02
CA ALA A 203 22.75 -16.42 5.59
C ALA A 203 23.11 -17.84 5.13
N GLN A 204 24.24 -18.01 4.44
CA GLN A 204 24.77 -19.32 4.08
C GLN A 204 25.21 -20.12 5.32
N GLU A 205 25.81 -19.49 6.33
CA GLU A 205 26.12 -20.13 7.60
C GLU A 205 24.86 -20.63 8.31
N ALA A 206 23.79 -19.82 8.35
CA ALA A 206 22.50 -20.25 8.90
C ALA A 206 21.94 -21.47 8.14
N LEU A 207 22.09 -21.52 6.82
CA LEU A 207 21.68 -22.67 6.00
C LEU A 207 22.57 -23.90 6.18
N LYS A 208 23.83 -23.75 6.59
CA LYS A 208 24.69 -24.87 6.99
C LYS A 208 24.23 -25.47 8.33
N LEU A 209 23.75 -24.63 9.25
CA LEU A 209 23.19 -25.07 10.53
C LEU A 209 21.82 -25.73 10.36
N ASP A 210 20.99 -25.17 9.48
CA ASP A 210 19.65 -25.66 9.14
C ASP A 210 19.37 -25.44 7.64
N PRO A 211 19.55 -26.46 6.78
CA PRO A 211 19.32 -26.34 5.33
C PRO A 211 17.88 -25.95 4.94
N SER A 212 16.93 -26.24 5.82
CA SER A 212 15.50 -25.94 5.63
C SER A 212 15.13 -24.52 6.08
N HIS A 213 16.07 -23.74 6.63
CA HIS A 213 15.80 -22.45 7.25
C HIS A 213 15.28 -21.38 6.27
N ALA A 214 13.96 -21.34 6.07
CA ALA A 214 13.31 -20.39 5.16
C ALA A 214 13.68 -18.91 5.44
N PRO A 215 13.78 -18.44 6.71
CA PRO A 215 14.17 -17.05 6.97
C PRO A 215 15.55 -16.67 6.42
N ALA A 216 16.53 -17.59 6.38
CA ALA A 216 17.84 -17.30 5.79
C ALA A 216 17.76 -17.12 4.27
N MET A 217 17.02 -17.98 3.57
CA MET A 217 16.80 -17.80 2.12
C MET A 217 15.96 -16.54 1.82
N MET A 218 15.03 -16.17 2.70
CA MET A 218 14.32 -14.90 2.59
C MET A 218 15.26 -13.69 2.76
N THR A 219 16.23 -13.76 3.68
CA THR A 219 17.27 -12.73 3.79
C THR A 219 18.09 -12.62 2.50
N ILE A 220 18.51 -13.73 1.90
CA ILE A 220 19.21 -13.76 0.61
C ILE A 220 18.36 -13.11 -0.50
N ALA A 221 17.07 -13.48 -0.59
CA ALA A 221 16.16 -12.91 -1.58
C ALA A 221 15.98 -11.40 -1.41
N ARG A 222 15.76 -10.92 -0.18
CA ARG A 222 15.63 -9.49 0.11
C ARG A 222 16.91 -8.73 -0.18
N ASP A 223 18.06 -9.30 0.16
CA ASP A 223 19.36 -8.70 -0.10
C ASP A 223 19.62 -8.54 -1.61
N HIS A 224 19.34 -9.57 -2.42
CA HIS A 224 19.42 -9.46 -3.87
C HIS A 224 18.44 -8.41 -4.42
N PHE A 225 17.21 -8.37 -3.91
CA PHE A 225 16.21 -7.39 -4.31
C PHE A 225 16.65 -5.95 -4.02
N ARG A 226 17.14 -5.66 -2.79
CA ARG A 226 17.67 -4.34 -2.40
C ARG A 226 18.82 -3.89 -3.29
N ASN A 227 19.63 -4.85 -3.75
CA ASN A 227 20.75 -4.63 -4.66
C ASN A 227 20.36 -4.70 -6.15
N ARG A 228 19.05 -4.65 -6.49
CA ARG A 228 18.51 -4.69 -7.87
C ARG A 228 18.85 -5.94 -8.69
N ARG A 229 19.26 -7.03 -8.03
CA ARG A 229 19.53 -8.34 -8.66
C ARG A 229 18.26 -9.18 -8.67
N LEU A 230 17.28 -8.78 -9.48
CA LEU A 230 15.92 -9.32 -9.46
C LEU A 230 15.85 -10.82 -9.78
N ASP A 231 16.66 -11.29 -10.74
CA ASP A 231 16.69 -12.72 -11.11
C ASP A 231 17.22 -13.60 -9.98
N LEU A 232 18.26 -13.15 -9.28
CA LEU A 232 18.79 -13.85 -8.12
C LEU A 232 17.80 -13.83 -6.94
N ALA A 233 17.07 -12.72 -6.77
CA ALA A 233 16.00 -12.65 -5.78
C ALA A 233 14.88 -13.65 -6.09
N LEU A 234 14.44 -13.77 -7.36
CA LEU A 234 13.47 -14.77 -7.80
C LEU A 234 13.98 -16.20 -7.63
N TYR A 235 15.28 -16.45 -7.90
CA TYR A 235 15.89 -17.76 -7.68
C TYR A 235 15.88 -18.15 -6.20
N ALA A 236 16.24 -17.23 -5.31
CA ALA A 236 16.16 -17.45 -3.87
C ALA A 236 14.70 -17.65 -3.39
N LEU A 237 13.75 -16.90 -3.94
CA LEU A 237 12.31 -17.06 -3.66
C LEU A 237 11.76 -18.39 -4.15
N LYS A 238 12.22 -18.89 -5.30
CA LYS A 238 11.88 -20.23 -5.78
C LYS A 238 12.28 -21.29 -4.76
N ALA A 239 13.47 -21.16 -4.17
CA ALA A 239 13.95 -22.06 -3.12
C ALA A 239 13.10 -22.02 -1.83
N VAL A 240 12.42 -20.91 -1.57
CA VAL A 240 11.51 -20.76 -0.42
C VAL A 240 10.13 -21.34 -0.76
N LEU A 241 9.53 -20.89 -1.87
CA LEU A 241 8.11 -21.07 -2.15
C LEU A 241 7.77 -22.31 -2.98
N ASP A 242 8.70 -22.74 -3.84
CA ASP A 242 8.40 -23.73 -4.88
C ASP A 242 9.30 -24.98 -4.76
N GLY A 243 10.57 -24.79 -4.40
CA GLY A 243 11.61 -25.83 -4.46
C GLY A 243 12.20 -26.02 -5.86
N PHE A 244 13.16 -26.94 -5.94
CA PHE A 244 13.86 -27.37 -7.16
C PHE A 244 13.59 -28.84 -7.54
N GLY A 245 12.56 -29.44 -6.96
CA GLY A 245 12.15 -30.82 -7.23
C GLY A 245 11.88 -31.61 -5.94
N PRO A 246 11.58 -32.92 -6.05
CA PRO A 246 11.33 -33.78 -4.88
C PRO A 246 12.47 -33.79 -3.87
N ASP A 247 13.73 -33.76 -4.34
CA ASP A 247 14.92 -33.80 -3.48
C ASP A 247 15.26 -32.44 -2.84
N ASN A 248 14.62 -31.36 -3.30
CA ASN A 248 14.82 -30.02 -2.78
C ASN A 248 13.46 -29.30 -2.77
N PRO A 249 12.56 -29.70 -1.86
CA PRO A 249 11.21 -29.14 -1.79
C PRO A 249 11.25 -27.67 -1.33
N ALA A 250 10.11 -26.99 -1.45
CA ALA A 250 9.94 -25.66 -0.91
C ALA A 250 10.26 -25.64 0.60
N ARG A 251 11.07 -24.68 1.04
CA ARG A 251 11.36 -24.50 2.48
C ARG A 251 10.13 -24.01 3.25
N ASP A 252 9.32 -23.18 2.61
CA ASP A 252 8.10 -22.61 3.17
C ASP A 252 7.18 -22.13 2.02
N LYS A 253 6.35 -23.03 1.51
CA LYS A 253 5.38 -22.74 0.43
C LYS A 253 4.34 -21.68 0.83
N GLU A 254 4.10 -21.54 2.12
CA GLU A 254 3.09 -20.65 2.73
C GLU A 254 3.71 -19.34 3.25
N ASN A 255 4.93 -19.02 2.82
CA ASN A 255 5.59 -17.78 3.21
C ASN A 255 4.93 -16.55 2.57
N ALA A 256 4.06 -15.86 3.30
CA ALA A 256 3.35 -14.68 2.81
C ALA A 256 4.30 -13.54 2.37
N GLU A 257 5.41 -13.31 3.09
CA GLU A 257 6.41 -12.30 2.72
C GLU A 257 7.17 -12.69 1.45
N GLY A 258 7.42 -13.98 1.23
CA GLY A 258 7.99 -14.50 -0.01
C GLY A 258 7.08 -14.26 -1.19
N HIS A 259 5.79 -14.57 -1.08
CA HIS A 259 4.81 -14.26 -2.12
C HIS A 259 4.70 -12.76 -2.38
N LEU A 260 4.72 -11.93 -1.32
CA LEU A 260 4.72 -10.47 -1.44
C LEU A 260 5.96 -9.96 -2.20
N LEU A 261 7.16 -10.39 -1.82
CA LEU A 261 8.39 -9.97 -2.49
C LEU A 261 8.40 -10.43 -3.96
N ARG A 262 7.95 -11.66 -4.23
CA ARG A 262 7.78 -12.19 -5.59
C ARG A 262 6.80 -11.35 -6.41
N ALA A 263 5.67 -10.95 -5.81
CA ALA A 263 4.69 -10.07 -6.44
C ALA A 263 5.29 -8.72 -6.83
N HIS A 264 6.09 -8.11 -5.94
CA HIS A 264 6.78 -6.86 -6.24
C HIS A 264 7.75 -6.99 -7.40
N ILE A 265 8.55 -8.06 -7.44
CA ILE A 265 9.49 -8.28 -8.56
C ILE A 265 8.73 -8.44 -9.87
N TRP A 266 7.66 -9.24 -9.89
CA TRP A 266 6.86 -9.40 -11.12
C TRP A 266 6.14 -8.13 -11.53
N TYR A 267 5.71 -7.31 -10.56
CA TYR A 267 5.12 -6.00 -10.84
C TYR A 267 6.15 -5.06 -11.51
N GLU A 268 7.39 -5.03 -11.01
CA GLU A 268 8.48 -4.24 -11.61
C GLU A 268 8.87 -4.70 -13.02
N GLN A 269 8.65 -5.98 -13.34
CA GLN A 269 8.88 -6.54 -14.68
C GLN A 269 7.66 -6.43 -15.60
N ASP A 270 6.66 -5.62 -15.25
CA ASP A 270 5.39 -5.43 -15.96
C ASP A 270 4.58 -6.72 -16.17
N LYS A 271 4.90 -7.79 -15.44
CA LYS A 271 4.14 -9.06 -15.45
C LYS A 271 2.94 -8.97 -14.50
N ARG A 272 2.05 -8.01 -14.78
CA ARG A 272 0.95 -7.60 -13.88
C ARG A 272 0.04 -8.75 -13.46
N GLY A 273 -0.34 -9.64 -14.37
CA GLY A 273 -1.19 -10.80 -14.04
C GLY A 273 -0.54 -11.74 -13.03
N ILE A 274 0.75 -12.05 -13.21
CA ILE A 274 1.51 -12.90 -12.28
C ILE A 274 1.68 -12.20 -10.92
N ALA A 275 1.94 -10.90 -10.93
CA ALA A 275 2.05 -10.10 -9.72
C ALA A 275 0.75 -10.10 -8.91
N MET A 276 -0.41 -9.91 -9.54
CA MET A 276 -1.71 -9.92 -8.84
C MET A 276 -2.01 -11.26 -8.19
N ASN A 277 -1.70 -12.39 -8.86
CA ASN A 277 -1.85 -13.72 -8.27
C ASN A 277 -0.97 -13.90 -7.03
N ALA A 278 0.28 -13.42 -7.08
CA ALA A 278 1.19 -13.49 -5.94
C ALA A 278 0.75 -12.54 -4.79
N TYR A 279 0.23 -11.35 -5.08
CA TYR A 279 -0.38 -10.48 -4.06
C TYR A 279 -1.60 -11.13 -3.41
N LYS A 280 -2.48 -11.75 -4.21
CA LYS A 280 -3.64 -12.49 -3.69
C LYS A 280 -3.18 -13.60 -2.76
N LYS A 281 -2.18 -14.40 -3.16
CA LYS A 281 -1.66 -15.48 -2.31
C LYS A 281 -1.04 -14.94 -1.01
N ALA A 282 -0.28 -13.85 -1.07
CA ALA A 282 0.27 -13.21 0.13
C ALA A 282 -0.84 -12.75 1.08
N LEU A 283 -1.93 -12.18 0.55
CA LEU A 283 -3.07 -11.72 1.33
C LEU A 283 -3.92 -12.86 1.91
N GLU A 284 -4.09 -13.96 1.17
CA GLU A 284 -4.74 -15.18 1.67
C GLU A 284 -3.98 -15.76 2.87
N LEU A 285 -2.64 -15.80 2.80
CA LEU A 285 -1.78 -16.33 3.85
C LEU A 285 -1.67 -15.39 5.05
N ARG A 286 -1.74 -14.07 4.81
CA ARG A 286 -1.71 -13.01 5.82
C ARG A 286 -2.63 -11.85 5.46
N PRO A 287 -3.90 -11.89 5.91
CA PRO A 287 -4.83 -10.77 5.79
C PRO A 287 -4.36 -9.48 6.49
N ASP A 288 -3.37 -9.46 7.36
CA ASP A 288 -2.88 -8.23 7.99
C ASP A 288 -1.94 -7.42 7.08
N LEU A 289 -1.56 -7.97 5.92
CA LEU A 289 -0.68 -7.30 4.98
C LEU A 289 -1.39 -6.18 4.20
N VAL A 290 -1.03 -4.94 4.53
CA VAL A 290 -1.56 -3.71 3.91
C VAL A 290 -1.16 -3.60 2.44
N VAL A 291 0.10 -3.88 2.10
CA VAL A 291 0.64 -3.65 0.74
C VAL A 291 -0.04 -4.51 -0.35
N PRO A 292 -0.16 -5.85 -0.23
CA PRO A 292 -0.91 -6.63 -1.21
C PRO A 292 -2.37 -6.18 -1.33
N ARG A 293 -3.02 -5.87 -0.19
CA ARG A 293 -4.40 -5.40 -0.19
C ARG A 293 -4.56 -4.11 -0.98
N LEU A 294 -3.67 -3.14 -0.74
CA LEU A 294 -3.67 -1.87 -1.45
C LEU A 294 -3.43 -2.07 -2.94
N ARG A 295 -2.47 -2.92 -3.33
CA ARG A 295 -2.17 -3.23 -4.75
C ARG A 295 -3.37 -3.84 -5.48
N LEU A 296 -4.07 -4.77 -4.84
CA LEU A 296 -5.28 -5.37 -5.40
C LEU A 296 -6.43 -4.36 -5.48
N ALA A 297 -6.61 -3.52 -4.46
CA ALA A 297 -7.64 -2.48 -4.46
C ALA A 297 -7.39 -1.41 -5.53
N THR A 298 -6.16 -0.93 -5.69
CA THR A 298 -5.79 -0.01 -6.77
C THR A 298 -6.06 -0.63 -8.14
N ARG A 299 -5.76 -1.93 -8.32
CA ARG A 299 -6.06 -2.62 -9.57
C ARG A 299 -7.56 -2.70 -9.86
N LEU A 300 -8.38 -2.94 -8.83
CA LEU A 300 -9.84 -2.91 -8.95
C LEU A 300 -10.33 -1.51 -9.36
N LEU A 301 -9.80 -0.46 -8.75
CA LEU A 301 -10.14 0.92 -9.11
C LEU A 301 -9.78 1.24 -10.57
N GLU A 302 -8.61 0.79 -11.04
CA GLU A 302 -8.22 0.91 -12.45
C GLU A 302 -9.18 0.18 -13.40
N SER A 303 -9.78 -0.93 -12.97
CA SER A 303 -10.77 -1.67 -13.77
C SER A 303 -12.22 -1.23 -13.52
N GLY A 304 -12.46 -0.14 -12.78
CA GLY A 304 -13.79 0.37 -12.47
C GLY A 304 -14.52 -0.33 -11.31
N GLY A 305 -13.90 -1.31 -10.64
CA GLY A 305 -14.44 -2.05 -9.50
C GLY A 305 -14.36 -1.28 -8.17
N ALA A 306 -14.85 -0.04 -8.13
CA ALA A 306 -14.73 0.84 -6.97
C ALA A 306 -15.50 0.32 -5.74
N ASP A 307 -16.68 -0.28 -5.94
CA ASP A 307 -17.48 -0.87 -4.85
C ASP A 307 -16.75 -2.03 -4.15
N GLU A 308 -16.03 -2.85 -4.91
CA GLU A 308 -15.21 -3.95 -4.38
C GLU A 308 -13.94 -3.43 -3.68
N ALA A 309 -13.36 -2.34 -4.18
CA ALA A 309 -12.15 -1.74 -3.60
C ALA A 309 -12.41 -1.07 -2.23
N LEU A 310 -13.59 -0.46 -2.02
CA LEU A 310 -13.95 0.24 -0.77
C LEU A 310 -13.72 -0.59 0.50
N PRO A 311 -14.30 -1.80 0.66
CA PRO A 311 -14.09 -2.61 1.87
C PRO A 311 -12.62 -3.04 2.04
N MET A 312 -11.89 -3.26 0.94
CA MET A 312 -10.46 -3.54 1.01
C MET A 312 -9.69 -2.34 1.55
N LEU A 313 -9.93 -1.13 1.04
CA LEU A 313 -9.21 0.07 1.47
C LEU A 313 -9.51 0.44 2.93
N ARG A 314 -10.77 0.30 3.36
CA ARG A 314 -11.14 0.45 4.78
C ARG A 314 -10.41 -0.57 5.66
N THR A 315 -10.31 -1.82 5.22
CA THR A 315 -9.57 -2.85 5.94
C THR A 315 -8.07 -2.56 5.97
N ALA A 316 -7.49 -2.01 4.90
CA ALA A 316 -6.09 -1.60 4.89
C ALA A 316 -5.82 -0.54 5.99
N LEU A 317 -6.70 0.43 6.14
CA LEU A 317 -6.62 1.47 7.16
C LEU A 317 -6.88 0.97 8.60
N LYS A 318 -7.54 -0.18 8.78
CA LYS A 318 -7.58 -0.83 10.10
C LYS A 318 -6.19 -1.29 10.56
N TYR A 319 -5.37 -1.78 9.64
CA TYR A 319 -4.03 -2.30 9.94
C TYR A 319 -2.94 -1.23 9.89
N ASP A 320 -3.12 -0.18 9.10
CA ASP A 320 -2.21 0.96 8.98
C ASP A 320 -3.02 2.24 8.77
N ALA A 321 -3.45 2.82 9.89
CA ALA A 321 -4.37 3.95 9.93
C ALA A 321 -3.77 5.27 9.43
N ASP A 322 -2.44 5.36 9.27
CA ASP A 322 -1.76 6.54 8.75
C ASP A 322 -1.22 6.33 7.32
N ASN A 323 -1.64 5.26 6.63
CA ASN A 323 -1.15 4.94 5.30
C ASN A 323 -1.66 5.91 4.23
N LEU A 324 -0.81 6.87 3.82
CA LEU A 324 -1.16 7.91 2.85
C LEU A 324 -1.73 7.36 1.54
N ASN A 325 -1.14 6.28 0.99
CA ASN A 325 -1.59 5.70 -0.28
C ASN A 325 -2.95 5.01 -0.15
N ALA A 326 -3.25 4.41 1.00
CA ALA A 326 -4.56 3.83 1.27
C ALA A 326 -5.64 4.93 1.42
N HIS A 327 -5.32 6.07 2.05
CA HIS A 327 -6.20 7.22 2.10
C HIS A 327 -6.45 7.83 0.71
N LEU A 328 -5.41 7.99 -0.13
CA LEU A 328 -5.58 8.42 -1.52
C LEU A 328 -6.49 7.47 -2.30
N SER A 329 -6.20 6.17 -2.26
CA SER A 329 -7.00 5.17 -2.98
C SER A 329 -8.44 5.11 -2.46
N LEU A 330 -8.65 5.32 -1.14
CA LEU A 330 -9.99 5.38 -0.54
C LEU A 330 -10.74 6.63 -1.01
N GLY A 331 -10.05 7.77 -1.12
CA GLY A 331 -10.61 8.98 -1.73
C GLY A 331 -11.03 8.77 -3.17
N ASP A 332 -10.22 8.07 -3.97
CA ASP A 332 -10.57 7.70 -5.35
C ASP A 332 -11.77 6.75 -5.41
N ALA A 333 -11.81 5.74 -4.55
CA ALA A 333 -12.95 4.83 -4.44
C ALA A 333 -14.25 5.58 -4.08
N TYR A 334 -14.19 6.52 -3.14
CA TYR A 334 -15.33 7.39 -2.82
C TYR A 334 -15.72 8.30 -3.98
N ARG A 335 -14.76 8.86 -4.71
CA ARG A 335 -15.03 9.70 -5.89
C ARG A 335 -15.76 8.91 -6.98
N LEU A 336 -15.27 7.71 -7.30
CA LEU A 336 -15.84 6.83 -8.34
C LEU A 336 -17.23 6.31 -7.96
N THR A 337 -17.53 6.21 -6.66
CA THR A 337 -18.86 5.83 -6.15
C THR A 337 -19.76 7.03 -5.82
N GLY A 338 -19.38 8.25 -6.22
CA GLY A 338 -20.18 9.48 -6.04
C GLY A 338 -20.20 10.05 -4.61
N GLN A 339 -19.44 9.48 -3.67
CA GLN A 339 -19.30 9.93 -2.28
C GLN A 339 -18.32 11.11 -2.16
N TYR A 340 -18.55 12.19 -2.90
CA TYR A 340 -17.60 13.30 -3.07
C TYR A 340 -17.18 14.00 -1.77
N SER A 341 -18.09 14.09 -0.78
CA SER A 341 -17.77 14.71 0.52
C SER A 341 -16.77 13.85 1.31
N ALA A 342 -16.93 12.53 1.30
CA ALA A 342 -16.00 11.60 1.93
C ALA A 342 -14.66 11.60 1.18
N ALA A 343 -14.68 11.56 -0.17
CA ALA A 343 -13.47 11.68 -0.98
C ALA A 343 -12.65 12.93 -0.64
N LYS A 344 -13.32 14.09 -0.54
CA LYS A 344 -12.69 15.36 -0.13
C LYS A 344 -12.03 15.24 1.24
N GLN A 345 -12.68 14.60 2.21
CA GLN A 345 -12.13 14.44 3.56
C GLN A 345 -10.84 13.61 3.54
N GLU A 346 -10.83 12.50 2.80
CA GLU A 346 -9.63 11.66 2.67
C GLU A 346 -8.47 12.42 2.01
N PHE A 347 -8.73 13.14 0.92
CA PHE A 347 -7.69 13.92 0.25
C PHE A 347 -7.19 15.09 1.11
N GLU A 348 -8.07 15.80 1.81
CA GLU A 348 -7.66 16.85 2.76
C GLU A 348 -6.81 16.26 3.90
N TRP A 349 -7.19 15.10 4.43
CA TRP A 349 -6.41 14.38 5.44
C TRP A 349 -4.99 14.07 4.93
N VAL A 350 -4.84 13.60 3.68
CA VAL A 350 -3.52 13.34 3.08
C VAL A 350 -2.73 14.63 2.94
N LYS A 351 -3.34 15.69 2.38
CA LYS A 351 -2.71 17.00 2.18
C LYS A 351 -2.18 17.58 3.50
N THR A 352 -2.89 17.39 4.62
CA THR A 352 -2.45 17.89 5.93
C THR A 352 -1.22 17.16 6.49
N ARG A 353 -0.99 15.90 6.09
CA ARG A 353 0.13 15.08 6.56
C ARG A 353 1.33 15.14 5.64
N ASP A 354 1.07 15.20 4.34
CA ASP A 354 2.10 15.34 3.32
C ASP A 354 1.62 16.29 2.22
N SER A 355 2.05 17.54 2.33
CA SER A 355 1.76 18.58 1.35
C SER A 355 2.70 18.53 0.13
N SER A 356 3.69 17.63 0.12
CA SER A 356 4.60 17.44 -1.01
C SER A 356 4.03 16.50 -2.08
N LEU A 357 2.96 15.77 -1.75
CA LEU A 357 2.32 14.81 -2.65
C LEU A 357 1.41 15.53 -3.65
N ALA A 358 1.93 15.85 -4.83
CA ALA A 358 1.22 16.61 -5.85
C ALA A 358 -0.14 16.01 -6.21
N GLU A 359 -0.25 14.69 -6.27
CA GLU A 359 -1.45 13.92 -6.61
C GLU A 359 -2.67 14.31 -5.77
N VAL A 360 -2.45 14.73 -4.51
CA VAL A 360 -3.55 15.17 -3.65
C VAL A 360 -4.24 16.43 -4.20
N HIS A 361 -3.48 17.32 -4.84
CA HIS A 361 -4.01 18.53 -5.45
C HIS A 361 -4.77 18.23 -6.74
N TYR A 362 -4.27 17.30 -7.55
CA TYR A 362 -5.00 16.82 -8.73
C TYR A 362 -6.36 16.22 -8.31
N ASN A 363 -6.34 15.30 -7.35
CA ASN A 363 -7.54 14.64 -6.86
C ASN A 363 -8.53 15.61 -6.20
N LEU A 364 -8.06 16.58 -5.42
CA LEU A 364 -8.91 17.66 -4.91
C LEU A 364 -9.50 18.51 -6.04
N GLY A 365 -8.70 18.82 -7.07
CA GLY A 365 -9.17 19.53 -8.26
C GLY A 365 -10.32 18.81 -8.95
N LEU A 366 -10.20 17.48 -9.15
CA LEU A 366 -11.28 16.66 -9.69
C LEU A 366 -12.54 16.72 -8.83
N ILE A 367 -12.40 16.63 -7.51
CA ILE A 367 -13.54 16.73 -6.59
C ILE A 367 -14.21 18.10 -6.72
N TYR A 368 -13.45 19.19 -6.71
CA TYR A 368 -14.01 20.53 -6.84
C TYR A 368 -14.69 20.77 -8.19
N MET A 369 -14.12 20.24 -9.28
CA MET A 369 -14.64 20.44 -10.64
C MET A 369 -15.92 19.64 -10.91
N PHE A 370 -15.93 18.37 -10.51
CA PHE A 370 -16.93 17.39 -10.95
C PHE A 370 -17.97 17.01 -9.91
N ALA A 371 -17.73 17.25 -8.60
CA ALA A 371 -18.77 17.04 -7.61
C ALA A 371 -19.99 17.93 -7.92
N PRO A 372 -21.22 17.37 -8.00
CA PRO A 372 -22.43 18.15 -8.25
C PRO A 372 -22.57 19.29 -7.24
N GLN A 373 -22.41 18.95 -5.97
CA GLN A 373 -22.47 19.85 -4.82
C GLN A 373 -21.47 19.41 -3.74
N LEU A 374 -20.84 20.39 -3.08
CA LEU A 374 -20.02 20.16 -1.90
C LEU A 374 -20.59 20.99 -0.73
N PRO A 375 -20.79 20.39 0.46
CA PRO A 375 -21.30 21.10 1.61
C PRO A 375 -20.49 22.37 1.91
N GLY A 376 -21.19 23.50 2.10
CA GLY A 376 -20.58 24.78 2.42
C GLY A 376 -19.90 25.50 1.25
N MET A 377 -20.03 25.03 0.00
CA MET A 377 -19.47 25.69 -1.18
C MET A 377 -20.52 26.01 -2.23
N LYS A 378 -20.55 27.27 -2.69
CA LYS A 378 -21.26 27.66 -3.92
C LYS A 378 -20.52 27.12 -5.13
N LYS A 379 -21.22 26.87 -6.25
CA LYS A 379 -20.60 26.32 -7.47
C LYS A 379 -19.40 27.14 -7.96
N ARG A 380 -19.51 28.48 -7.89
CA ARG A 380 -18.41 29.40 -8.21
C ARG A 380 -17.18 29.21 -7.31
N GLN A 381 -17.39 28.99 -6.02
CA GLN A 381 -16.30 28.72 -5.08
C GLN A 381 -15.65 27.37 -5.37
N GLN A 382 -16.44 26.35 -5.70
CA GLN A 382 -15.92 25.04 -6.13
C GLN A 382 -15.01 25.19 -7.36
N VAL A 383 -15.48 25.86 -8.42
CA VAL A 383 -14.67 26.01 -9.65
C VAL A 383 -13.38 26.81 -9.39
N LYS A 384 -13.41 27.86 -8.56
CA LYS A 384 -12.20 28.58 -8.14
C LYS A 384 -11.22 27.68 -7.38
N ALA A 385 -11.72 26.82 -6.49
CA ALA A 385 -10.90 25.85 -5.78
C ALA A 385 -10.32 24.79 -6.71
N ALA A 386 -11.07 24.37 -7.74
CA ALA A 386 -10.58 23.45 -8.77
C ALA A 386 -9.39 24.05 -9.54
N ILE A 387 -9.52 25.29 -10.03
CA ILE A 387 -8.43 26.01 -10.71
C ILE A 387 -7.20 26.09 -9.82
N ALA A 388 -7.36 26.51 -8.55
CA ALA A 388 -6.25 26.62 -7.62
C ALA A 388 -5.55 25.27 -7.37
N ALA A 389 -6.32 24.19 -7.25
CA ALA A 389 -5.79 22.85 -7.02
C ALA A 389 -5.05 22.31 -8.25
N PHE A 390 -5.60 22.45 -9.46
CA PHE A 390 -4.94 22.03 -10.69
C PHE A 390 -3.68 22.85 -10.98
N THR A 391 -3.71 24.16 -10.77
CA THR A 391 -2.50 25.01 -10.86
C THR A 391 -1.43 24.52 -9.89
N LYS A 392 -1.81 24.25 -8.63
CA LYS A 392 -0.86 23.75 -7.62
C LYS A 392 -0.25 22.41 -8.01
N TYR A 393 -1.05 21.47 -8.54
CA TYR A 393 -0.54 20.21 -9.07
C TYR A 393 0.46 20.44 -10.21
N LYS A 394 0.11 21.30 -11.19
CA LYS A 394 0.97 21.64 -12.32
C LYS A 394 2.30 22.24 -11.85
N ASP A 395 2.25 23.20 -10.92
CA ASP A 395 3.45 23.84 -10.36
C ASP A 395 4.36 22.82 -9.66
N MET A 396 3.77 21.84 -8.97
CA MET A 396 4.54 20.80 -8.25
C MET A 396 5.15 19.76 -9.19
N LYS A 397 4.47 19.40 -10.29
CA LYS A 397 4.96 18.40 -11.25
C LYS A 397 5.91 18.98 -12.29
N GLY A 398 5.84 20.29 -12.57
CA GLY A 398 6.64 20.94 -13.60
C GLY A 398 6.43 20.27 -14.95
N LYS A 399 7.51 19.87 -15.63
CA LYS A 399 7.46 19.18 -16.94
C LYS A 399 6.69 17.86 -16.91
N ALA A 400 6.67 17.14 -15.77
CA ALA A 400 5.92 15.89 -15.65
C ALA A 400 4.39 16.11 -15.65
N ALA A 401 3.91 17.35 -15.55
CA ALA A 401 2.50 17.67 -15.71
C ALA A 401 2.04 17.56 -17.17
N GLU A 402 2.94 17.72 -18.14
CA GLU A 402 2.64 17.69 -19.59
C GLU A 402 2.19 16.29 -20.05
N GLU A 403 2.52 15.25 -19.29
CA GLU A 403 2.07 13.87 -19.53
C GLU A 403 0.66 13.60 -18.95
N SER A 404 0.01 14.59 -18.34
CA SER A 404 -1.31 14.47 -17.73
C SER A 404 -2.35 15.35 -18.42
N ASP A 405 -3.63 15.10 -18.12
CA ASP A 405 -4.79 15.87 -18.60
C ASP A 405 -5.00 17.19 -17.85
N VAL A 406 -4.06 17.62 -16.99
CA VAL A 406 -4.28 18.79 -16.12
C VAL A 406 -4.49 20.09 -16.88
N ASP A 407 -3.85 20.27 -18.04
CA ASP A 407 -4.01 21.51 -18.82
C ASP A 407 -5.40 21.63 -19.43
N ASP A 408 -5.95 20.51 -19.91
CA ASP A 408 -7.32 20.43 -20.39
C ASP A 408 -8.31 20.69 -19.24
N LEU A 409 -8.09 20.05 -18.08
CA LEU A 409 -8.91 20.25 -16.89
C LEU A 409 -8.87 21.70 -16.39
N LEU A 410 -7.70 22.34 -16.45
CA LEU A 410 -7.52 23.74 -16.06
C LEU A 410 -8.23 24.68 -17.04
N ALA A 411 -8.15 24.42 -18.35
CA ALA A 411 -8.87 25.18 -19.37
C ALA A 411 -10.39 25.06 -19.19
N GLN A 412 -10.89 23.85 -18.97
CA GLN A 412 -12.31 23.60 -18.69
C GLN A 412 -12.77 24.32 -17.42
N ALA A 413 -11.97 24.27 -16.35
CA ALA A 413 -12.31 24.94 -15.10
C ALA A 413 -12.36 26.46 -15.26
N LYS A 414 -11.46 27.05 -16.06
CA LYS A 414 -11.49 28.50 -16.38
C LYS A 414 -12.72 28.87 -17.19
N LEU A 415 -13.04 28.14 -18.26
CA LEU A 415 -14.25 28.38 -19.07
C LEU A 415 -15.51 28.35 -18.19
N LYS A 416 -15.66 27.31 -17.36
CA LYS A 416 -16.79 27.17 -16.45
C LYS A 416 -16.87 28.29 -15.41
N LYS A 417 -15.73 28.84 -14.99
CA LYS A 417 -15.70 30.02 -14.11
C LYS A 417 -16.26 31.24 -14.82
N ASP A 418 -15.85 31.46 -16.06
CA ASP A 418 -16.26 32.63 -16.85
C ASP A 418 -17.75 32.58 -17.19
N GLU A 419 -18.30 31.39 -17.49
CA GLU A 419 -19.74 31.17 -17.64
C GLU A 419 -20.51 31.53 -16.35
N LEU A 420 -20.04 31.08 -15.18
CA LEU A 420 -20.65 31.41 -13.90
C LEU A 420 -20.55 32.90 -13.56
N ASP A 421 -19.43 33.55 -13.89
CA ASP A 421 -19.22 34.98 -13.71
C ASP A 421 -20.18 35.79 -14.62
N ALA A 422 -20.40 35.36 -15.86
CA ALA A 422 -21.34 35.98 -16.79
C ALA A 422 -22.80 35.85 -16.33
N LEU A 423 -23.20 34.66 -15.83
CA LEU A 423 -24.53 34.44 -15.26
C LEU A 423 -24.77 35.30 -14.00
N GLU A 424 -23.76 35.45 -13.15
CA GLU A 424 -23.84 36.32 -11.97
C GLU A 424 -23.97 37.80 -12.37
N ALA A 425 -23.25 38.24 -13.41
CA ALA A 425 -23.35 39.60 -13.94
C ALA A 425 -24.72 39.88 -14.58
N ALA A 426 -25.27 38.93 -15.34
CA ALA A 426 -26.59 39.04 -15.97
C ALA A 426 -27.74 39.12 -14.94
N ASN A 427 -27.56 38.48 -13.77
CA ASN A 427 -28.55 38.47 -12.70
C ASN A 427 -28.41 39.63 -11.69
N LYS A 428 -27.46 40.56 -11.88
CA LYS A 428 -27.40 41.77 -11.05
C LYS A 428 -28.56 42.71 -11.42
N PRO A 429 -29.33 43.21 -10.44
CA PRO A 429 -30.39 44.17 -10.72
C PRO A 429 -29.79 45.40 -11.39
N LYS A 430 -30.37 45.81 -12.53
CA LYS A 430 -30.00 47.06 -13.19
C LYS A 430 -30.24 48.21 -12.20
N PRO A 431 -29.31 49.19 -12.11
CA PRO A 431 -29.53 50.33 -11.24
C PRO A 431 -30.85 51.00 -11.62
N VAL A 432 -31.73 51.18 -10.62
CA VAL A 432 -32.96 51.94 -10.80
C VAL A 432 -32.54 53.34 -11.22
N PRO A 433 -33.05 53.87 -12.35
CA PRO A 433 -32.76 55.24 -12.75
C PRO A 433 -33.20 56.14 -11.60
N VAL A 434 -32.27 56.87 -10.99
CA VAL A 434 -32.62 57.97 -10.11
C VAL A 434 -33.28 58.99 -11.03
N ALA A 435 -34.61 59.11 -10.95
CA ALA A 435 -35.32 60.14 -11.67
C ALA A 435 -34.76 61.48 -11.19
N ASP A 436 -34.07 62.20 -12.06
CA ASP A 436 -33.68 63.58 -11.80
C ASP A 436 -34.97 64.34 -11.51
N ALA A 437 -35.14 64.73 -10.24
CA ALA A 437 -36.16 65.66 -9.83
C ALA A 437 -35.78 67.01 -10.46
N ASP A 438 -36.36 67.24 -11.63
CA ASP A 438 -36.38 68.51 -12.35
C ASP A 438 -37.00 69.57 -11.42
N ALA A 439 -36.15 70.28 -10.67
CA ALA A 439 -36.53 71.42 -9.88
C ALA A 439 -36.64 72.64 -10.79
N GLY A 440 -37.68 72.63 -11.62
CA GLY A 440 -38.20 73.82 -12.28
C GLY A 440 -39.19 74.54 -11.38
N ALA A 441 -38.80 75.70 -10.86
CA ALA A 441 -39.66 76.84 -10.48
C ALA A 441 -38.71 78.03 -10.23
N GLN A 442 -38.59 79.04 -11.12
CA GLN A 442 -39.50 80.20 -11.23
C GLN A 442 -39.90 80.73 -9.84
N SER A 443 -39.63 81.96 -9.42
CA SER A 443 -39.40 83.24 -10.09
C SER A 443 -38.79 84.23 -9.09
#